data_AF-A0A9P9SZT9-F1
#
_entry.id   AF-A0A9P9SZT9-F1
#
_cell.length_a   1.000
_cell.length_b   1.000
_cell.length_c   1.000
_cell.angle_alpha   90.00
_cell.angle_beta   90.00
_cell.angle_gamma   90.00
#
_symmetry.space_group_name_H-M   'P 1'
#
loop_
_entity.id
_entity.type
_entity.pdbx_description
1 polymer ?
#
loop_
_entity_poly.entity_id
_entity_poly.type
_entity_poly.pdbx_seq_one_letter_code
_entity_poly.pdbx_strand_id
1 'polypeptide(L)'
;MVNPAFVLLPLYLYPYNETSWSNITASVTAHPNLNFQIIVAPNLANIFPDKNYEVALDGLNNFTNVVTLGYVPINWVHRDLDLVLEDITCYAAWPTHANPNIAVQGIFFDETTSALTEETWAYMSNITTFAKEALGPGRQHISFNPGVVVDKAFYDLADTVNVFENEWSAFNISVLTSTPPDLVERSTYLIHDFPQDERLQAEVIHDLADANVGGMLLTTQTSYNELSEMWVEFCEELADTVPPEFLPIDSGTSSTTAVQKSQ
;
A
#
# COMPACT_ATOMS: atom_id res chain seq x y z
N MET A 1 -3.06 -14.26 15.27
CA MET A 1 -3.92 -13.09 15.04
C MET A 1 -3.84 -12.82 13.56
N VAL A 2 -4.97 -12.63 12.89
CA VAL A 2 -5.00 -12.21 11.48
C VAL A 2 -4.54 -10.76 11.45
N ASN A 3 -3.58 -10.43 10.58
CA ASN A 3 -3.18 -9.03 10.40
C ASN A 3 -4.28 -8.36 9.54
N PRO A 4 -4.80 -7.19 9.94
CA PRO A 4 -5.87 -6.56 9.17
C PRO A 4 -5.38 -6.25 7.76
N ALA A 5 -6.18 -6.62 6.76
CA ALA A 5 -5.89 -6.30 5.38
C ALA A 5 -5.91 -4.77 5.16
N PHE A 6 -5.11 -4.30 4.21
CA PHE A 6 -5.02 -2.89 3.83
C PHE A 6 -5.40 -2.67 2.37
N VAL A 7 -5.79 -1.44 2.04
CA VAL A 7 -5.99 -1.03 0.65
C VAL A 7 -4.64 -0.81 -0.03
N LEU A 8 -4.36 -1.50 -1.12
CA LEU A 8 -3.22 -1.19 -2.01
C LEU A 8 -3.74 -0.45 -3.24
N LEU A 9 -3.59 0.88 -3.29
CA LEU A 9 -4.12 1.70 -4.37
C LEU A 9 -3.00 2.25 -5.27
N PRO A 10 -2.83 1.72 -6.49
CA PRO A 10 -2.09 2.42 -7.53
C PRO A 10 -2.87 3.66 -7.95
N LEU A 11 -2.46 4.84 -7.46
CA LEU A 11 -3.15 6.10 -7.72
C LEU A 11 -2.46 6.85 -8.85
N TYR A 12 -2.66 6.36 -10.07
CA TYR A 12 -2.06 6.96 -11.28
C TYR A 12 -2.97 8.03 -11.90
N LEU A 13 -4.15 8.26 -11.30
CA LEU A 13 -5.01 9.41 -11.57
C LEU A 13 -4.29 10.72 -11.22
N TYR A 14 -3.99 11.53 -12.23
CA TYR A 14 -3.41 12.85 -12.05
C TYR A 14 -4.35 13.77 -11.23
N PRO A 15 -3.86 14.47 -10.20
CA PRO A 15 -4.69 15.34 -9.36
C PRO A 15 -4.96 16.70 -10.05
N TYR A 16 -5.75 16.73 -11.12
CA TYR A 16 -6.02 17.95 -11.91
C TYR A 16 -6.42 19.19 -11.11
N ASN A 17 -7.04 19.00 -9.94
CA ASN A 17 -7.40 20.05 -9.01
C ASN A 17 -7.51 19.50 -7.57
N GLU A 18 -7.76 20.38 -6.60
CA GLU A 18 -7.86 20.05 -5.17
C GLU A 18 -8.91 18.97 -4.85
N THR A 19 -9.89 18.75 -5.73
CA THR A 19 -10.96 17.76 -5.52
C THR A 19 -10.75 16.43 -6.24
N SER A 20 -9.70 16.29 -7.04
CA SER A 20 -9.44 15.08 -7.83
C SER A 20 -9.31 13.82 -6.97
N TRP A 21 -8.79 13.93 -5.75
CA TRP A 21 -8.63 12.82 -4.80
C TRP A 21 -9.58 12.93 -3.59
N SER A 22 -10.66 13.73 -3.67
CA SER A 22 -11.61 13.90 -2.56
C SER A 22 -12.31 12.60 -2.16
N ASN A 23 -12.66 11.73 -3.12
CA ASN A 23 -13.29 10.46 -2.80
C ASN A 23 -12.34 9.52 -2.02
N ILE A 24 -11.04 9.60 -2.29
CA ILE A 24 -10.02 8.80 -1.58
C ILE A 24 -9.89 9.31 -0.15
N THR A 25 -9.70 10.62 0.03
CA THR A 25 -9.60 11.23 1.37
C THR A 25 -10.89 11.08 2.19
N ALA A 26 -12.06 11.06 1.53
CA ALA A 26 -13.34 10.76 2.17
C ALA A 26 -13.37 9.33 2.73
N SER A 27 -12.98 8.32 1.95
CA SER A 27 -12.90 6.92 2.42
C SER A 27 -11.87 6.75 3.53
N VAL A 28 -10.69 7.37 3.41
CA VAL A 28 -9.65 7.36 4.46
C VAL A 28 -10.19 7.92 5.77
N THR A 29 -10.96 9.00 5.71
CA THR A 29 -11.59 9.64 6.88
C THR A 29 -12.70 8.78 7.47
N ALA A 30 -13.50 8.13 6.63
CA ALA A 30 -14.61 7.28 7.05
C ALA A 30 -14.15 5.99 7.74
N HIS A 31 -12.97 5.48 7.39
CA HIS A 31 -12.43 4.21 7.88
C HIS A 31 -11.07 4.39 8.58
N PRO A 32 -11.02 5.00 9.78
CA PRO A 32 -9.76 5.33 10.46
C PRO A 32 -8.93 4.10 10.88
N ASN A 33 -9.56 2.92 10.97
CA ASN A 33 -8.88 1.66 11.29
C ASN A 33 -8.41 0.89 10.04
N LEU A 34 -8.87 1.28 8.85
CA LEU A 34 -8.42 0.69 7.59
C LEU A 34 -7.15 1.44 7.15
N ASN A 35 -6.09 0.69 6.90
CA ASN A 35 -4.84 1.25 6.37
C ASN A 35 -4.89 1.34 4.85
N PHE A 36 -4.25 2.37 4.31
CA PHE A 36 -4.16 2.64 2.88
C PHE A 36 -2.70 2.80 2.48
N GLN A 37 -2.20 1.89 1.63
CA GLN A 37 -0.94 2.06 0.91
C GLN A 37 -1.26 2.63 -0.48
N ILE A 38 -0.85 3.86 -0.73
CA ILE A 38 -1.19 4.61 -1.94
C ILE A 38 0.09 4.82 -2.76
N ILE A 39 0.16 4.22 -3.94
CA ILE A 39 1.28 4.41 -4.86
C ILE A 39 1.02 5.66 -5.70
N VAL A 40 1.96 6.60 -5.67
CA VAL A 40 1.90 7.84 -6.47
C VAL A 40 2.97 7.83 -7.55
N ALA A 41 2.61 8.29 -8.74
CA ALA A 41 3.48 8.27 -9.92
C ALA A 41 3.54 9.65 -10.61
N PRO A 42 4.06 10.70 -9.94
CA PRO A 42 4.29 11.97 -10.61
C PRO A 42 5.40 11.86 -11.66
N ASN A 43 5.46 12.84 -12.57
CA ASN A 43 6.59 12.97 -13.49
C ASN A 43 7.85 13.41 -12.72
N LEU A 44 8.89 12.57 -12.74
CA LEU A 44 10.17 12.81 -12.07
C LEU A 44 11.20 13.56 -12.93
N ALA A 45 10.79 14.17 -14.06
CA ALA A 45 11.67 15.03 -14.86
C ALA A 45 12.22 16.25 -14.08
N ASN A 46 11.58 16.59 -12.95
CA ASN A 46 12.10 17.50 -11.94
C ASN A 46 12.13 16.79 -10.58
N ILE A 47 13.01 17.25 -9.69
CA ILE A 47 13.12 16.69 -8.32
C ILE A 47 11.79 16.77 -7.57
N PHE A 48 11.13 17.93 -7.63
CA PHE A 48 9.84 18.15 -6.97
C PHE A 48 8.70 17.98 -7.98
N PRO A 49 7.56 17.40 -7.56
CA PRO A 49 6.40 17.29 -8.41
C PRO A 49 5.76 18.66 -8.64
N ASP A 50 4.79 18.74 -9.55
CA ASP A 50 4.07 20.00 -9.77
C ASP A 50 3.17 20.38 -8.59
N LYS A 51 2.60 21.60 -8.66
CA LYS A 51 1.79 22.15 -7.57
C LYS A 51 0.53 21.33 -7.25
N ASN A 52 -0.01 20.63 -8.25
CA ASN A 52 -1.20 19.82 -8.07
C ASN A 52 -0.89 18.59 -7.22
N TYR A 53 0.20 17.89 -7.54
CA TYR A 53 0.71 16.81 -6.72
C TYR A 53 1.14 17.28 -5.33
N GLU A 54 1.79 18.45 -5.20
CA GLU A 54 2.16 18.99 -3.88
C GLU A 54 0.94 19.13 -2.96
N VAL A 55 -0.16 19.71 -3.46
CA VAL A 55 -1.39 19.92 -2.66
C VAL A 55 -2.06 18.58 -2.35
N ALA A 56 -2.12 17.67 -3.32
CA ALA A 56 -2.80 16.39 -3.15
C ALA A 56 -2.04 15.47 -2.16
N LEU A 57 -0.71 15.43 -2.24
CA LEU A 57 0.15 14.69 -1.32
C LEU A 57 0.09 15.25 0.09
N ASP A 58 0.08 16.58 0.24
CA ASP A 58 -0.11 17.22 1.54
C ASP A 58 -1.43 16.79 2.20
N GLY A 59 -2.51 16.73 1.42
CA GLY A 59 -3.81 16.24 1.87
C GLY A 59 -3.78 14.78 2.32
N LEU A 60 -3.17 13.88 1.52
CA LEU A 60 -3.07 12.45 1.85
C LEU A 60 -2.18 12.17 3.07
N ASN A 61 -1.02 12.81 3.15
CA ASN A 61 -0.03 12.54 4.19
C ASN A 61 -0.41 13.10 5.57
N ASN A 62 -1.53 13.85 5.66
CA ASN A 62 -2.10 14.27 6.95
C ASN A 62 -2.82 13.14 7.70
N PHE A 63 -3.07 11.99 7.05
CA PHE A 63 -3.77 10.87 7.65
C PHE A 63 -2.79 9.82 8.18
N THR A 64 -2.98 9.38 9.43
CA THR A 64 -2.09 8.39 10.08
C THR A 64 -2.29 6.97 9.57
N ASN A 65 -3.43 6.68 8.94
CA ASN A 65 -3.74 5.41 8.29
C ASN A 65 -3.39 5.41 6.78
N VAL A 66 -2.60 6.38 6.30
CA VAL A 66 -2.12 6.46 4.93
C VAL A 66 -0.60 6.34 4.87
N VAL A 67 -0.12 5.45 4.00
CA VAL A 67 1.29 5.32 3.61
C VAL A 67 1.41 5.58 2.12
N THR A 68 2.09 6.67 1.75
CA THR A 68 2.36 6.97 0.33
C THR A 68 3.66 6.35 -0.13
N LEU A 69 3.65 5.71 -1.30
CA LEU A 69 4.81 5.05 -1.90
C LEU A 69 5.13 5.69 -3.26
N GLY A 70 6.40 6.01 -3.49
CA GLY A 70 6.86 6.49 -4.80
C GLY A 70 6.98 5.35 -5.81
N TYR A 71 6.33 5.50 -6.97
CA TYR A 71 6.42 4.55 -8.08
C TYR A 71 7.80 4.60 -8.76
N VAL A 72 8.45 3.45 -8.94
CA VAL A 72 9.71 3.31 -9.68
C VAL A 72 9.66 2.04 -10.55
N PRO A 73 9.54 2.15 -11.89
CA PRO A 73 9.54 0.99 -12.77
C PRO A 73 10.97 0.48 -12.96
N ILE A 74 11.16 -0.85 -12.98
CA ILE A 74 12.49 -1.45 -13.18
C ILE A 74 12.58 -2.41 -14.38
N ASN A 75 11.50 -2.56 -15.17
CA ASN A 75 11.46 -3.32 -16.42
C ASN A 75 12.08 -4.72 -16.29
N TRP A 76 11.63 -5.51 -15.31
CA TRP A 76 12.13 -6.85 -14.98
C TRP A 76 13.65 -6.91 -14.85
N VAL A 77 14.21 -5.97 -14.06
CA VAL A 77 15.64 -5.76 -13.83
C VAL A 77 16.45 -5.37 -15.08
N HIS A 78 15.79 -4.94 -16.16
CA HIS A 78 16.45 -4.45 -17.38
C HIS A 78 16.57 -2.94 -17.46
N ARG A 79 15.95 -2.18 -16.54
CA ARG A 79 16.18 -0.74 -16.47
C ARG A 79 17.59 -0.45 -15.97
N ASP A 80 18.24 0.54 -16.57
CA ASP A 80 19.57 0.99 -16.15
C ASP A 80 19.57 1.34 -14.66
N LEU A 81 20.53 0.80 -13.93
CA LEU A 81 20.59 0.93 -12.48
C LEU A 81 20.72 2.40 -12.06
N ASP A 82 21.55 3.19 -12.74
CA ASP A 82 21.78 4.59 -12.37
C ASP A 82 20.49 5.41 -12.51
N LEU A 83 19.66 5.12 -13.53
CA LEU A 83 18.35 5.75 -13.70
C LEU A 83 17.37 5.37 -12.58
N VAL A 84 17.40 4.13 -12.10
CA VAL A 84 16.57 3.71 -10.96
C VAL A 84 17.02 4.41 -9.68
N LEU A 85 18.33 4.50 -9.43
CA LEU A 85 18.87 5.22 -8.28
C LEU A 85 18.58 6.73 -8.35
N GLU A 86 18.53 7.32 -9.56
CA GLU A 86 18.13 8.71 -9.77
C GLU A 86 16.67 8.95 -9.37
N ASP A 87 15.73 8.11 -9.80
CA ASP A 87 14.32 8.22 -9.39
C ASP A 87 14.14 8.13 -7.86
N ILE A 88 14.84 7.17 -7.23
CA ILE A 88 14.85 7.03 -5.77
C ILE A 88 15.40 8.29 -5.11
N THR A 89 16.47 8.86 -5.68
CA THR A 89 17.08 10.10 -5.18
C THR A 89 16.12 11.29 -5.28
N CYS A 90 15.30 11.36 -6.34
CA CYS A 90 14.24 12.37 -6.45
C CYS A 90 13.26 12.29 -5.28
N TYR A 91 12.67 11.11 -5.02
CA TYR A 91 11.77 10.92 -3.86
C TYR A 91 12.46 11.17 -2.51
N ALA A 92 13.72 10.77 -2.38
CA ALA A 92 14.52 10.98 -1.17
C ALA A 92 14.71 12.48 -0.85
N ALA A 93 14.75 13.34 -1.87
CA ALA A 93 14.92 14.79 -1.74
C ALA A 93 13.64 15.54 -1.35
N TRP A 94 12.46 14.94 -1.46
CA TRP A 94 11.18 15.61 -1.18
C TRP A 94 11.04 16.23 0.22
N PRO A 95 11.61 15.68 1.31
CA PRO A 95 11.61 16.35 2.62
C PRO A 95 12.36 17.69 2.64
N THR A 96 13.18 18.00 1.64
CA THR A 96 13.87 19.30 1.52
C THR A 96 13.02 20.37 0.84
N HIS A 97 11.83 19.99 0.34
CA HIS A 97 10.87 20.91 -0.24
C HIS A 97 10.33 21.91 0.82
N ALA A 98 9.86 23.07 0.37
CA ALA A 98 9.28 24.08 1.27
C ALA A 98 8.05 23.56 2.04
N ASN A 99 7.31 22.63 1.43
CA ASN A 99 6.35 21.77 2.11
C ASN A 99 6.92 20.34 2.20
N PRO A 100 7.51 19.93 3.34
CA PRO A 100 8.10 18.61 3.50
C PRO A 100 7.07 17.48 3.62
N ASN A 101 5.80 17.81 3.92
CA ASN A 101 4.72 16.84 4.07
C ASN A 101 4.37 16.12 2.75
N ILE A 102 4.89 16.58 1.61
CA ILE A 102 4.71 15.88 0.34
C ILE A 102 5.50 14.56 0.27
N ALA A 103 6.48 14.36 1.15
CA ALA A 103 7.41 13.24 1.10
C ALA A 103 6.71 11.88 1.17
N VAL A 104 7.04 10.99 0.22
CA VAL A 104 6.64 9.58 0.28
C VAL A 104 7.34 8.86 1.43
N GLN A 105 6.71 7.80 1.90
CA GLN A 105 7.11 7.00 3.06
C GLN A 105 7.70 5.63 2.65
N GLY A 106 7.91 5.43 1.35
CA GLY A 106 8.50 4.23 0.81
C GLY A 106 8.56 4.26 -0.71
N ILE A 107 9.01 3.15 -1.29
CA ILE A 107 9.12 2.94 -2.73
C ILE A 107 8.33 1.70 -3.13
N PHE A 108 7.54 1.84 -4.19
CA PHE A 108 6.92 0.73 -4.90
C PHE A 108 7.73 0.49 -6.18
N PHE A 109 8.46 -0.61 -6.21
CA PHE A 109 9.17 -1.03 -7.42
C PHE A 109 8.21 -1.81 -8.30
N ASP A 110 7.97 -1.30 -9.51
CA ASP A 110 7.10 -1.95 -10.49
C ASP A 110 7.89 -2.79 -11.50
N GLU A 111 7.22 -3.78 -12.09
CA GLU A 111 7.81 -4.72 -13.05
C GLU A 111 9.02 -5.46 -12.44
N THR A 112 8.91 -5.93 -11.21
CA THR A 112 10.00 -6.68 -10.57
C THR A 112 10.09 -8.11 -11.09
N THR A 113 11.25 -8.74 -10.93
CA THR A 113 11.46 -10.13 -11.33
C THR A 113 10.77 -11.12 -10.39
N SER A 114 10.26 -12.23 -10.94
CA SER A 114 9.80 -13.38 -10.16
C SER A 114 10.85 -14.48 -10.00
N ALA A 115 11.87 -14.50 -10.87
CA ALA A 115 12.90 -15.52 -10.89
C ALA A 115 14.10 -15.11 -10.04
N LEU A 116 14.56 -16.03 -9.18
CA LEU A 116 15.78 -15.86 -8.38
C LEU A 116 17.00 -16.38 -9.15
N THR A 117 17.91 -15.45 -9.43
CA THR A 117 19.26 -15.67 -9.99
C THR A 117 20.24 -14.78 -9.24
N GLU A 118 21.55 -14.99 -9.42
CA GLU A 118 22.55 -14.11 -8.81
C GLU A 118 22.40 -12.66 -9.30
N GLU A 119 22.09 -12.46 -10.57
CA GLU A 119 21.90 -11.14 -11.19
C GLU A 119 20.66 -10.42 -10.65
N THR A 120 19.51 -11.09 -10.64
CA THR A 120 18.26 -10.53 -10.12
C THR A 120 18.37 -10.22 -8.63
N TRP A 121 18.98 -11.11 -7.84
CA TRP A 121 19.23 -10.86 -6.42
C TRP A 121 20.13 -9.63 -6.21
N ALA A 122 21.23 -9.52 -6.95
CA ALA A 122 22.16 -8.41 -6.83
C ALA A 122 21.48 -7.07 -7.19
N TYR A 123 20.72 -7.03 -8.29
CA TYR A 123 19.98 -5.85 -8.71
C TYR A 123 18.93 -5.43 -7.65
N MET A 124 18.05 -6.35 -7.28
CA MET A 124 16.96 -6.10 -6.32
C MET A 124 17.49 -5.70 -4.94
N SER A 125 18.55 -6.36 -4.47
CA SER A 125 19.19 -6.02 -3.18
C SER A 125 19.82 -4.63 -3.20
N ASN A 126 20.45 -4.25 -4.32
CA ASN A 126 21.10 -2.95 -4.46
C ASN A 126 20.08 -1.80 -4.40
N ILE A 127 19.05 -1.84 -5.24
CA ILE A 127 18.02 -0.79 -5.27
C ILE A 127 17.27 -0.69 -3.93
N THR A 128 17.02 -1.81 -3.27
CA THR A 128 16.33 -1.86 -1.98
C THR A 128 17.19 -1.25 -0.87
N THR A 129 18.47 -1.62 -0.82
CA THR A 129 19.42 -1.07 0.17
C THR A 129 19.56 0.42 -0.03
N PHE A 130 19.78 0.86 -1.27
CA PHE A 130 19.89 2.27 -1.61
C PHE A 130 18.62 3.05 -1.25
N ALA A 131 17.43 2.54 -1.57
CA ALA A 131 16.17 3.19 -1.21
C ALA A 131 16.02 3.37 0.30
N LYS A 132 16.26 2.30 1.08
CA LYS A 132 16.17 2.37 2.55
C LYS A 132 17.17 3.37 3.13
N GLU A 133 18.39 3.44 2.59
CA GLU A 133 19.40 4.41 3.03
C GLU A 133 19.06 5.86 2.63
N ALA A 134 18.67 6.08 1.37
CA ALA A 134 18.39 7.40 0.83
C ALA A 134 17.12 8.03 1.43
N LEU A 135 16.04 7.25 1.60
CA LEU A 135 14.81 7.75 2.22
C LEU A 135 14.99 7.93 3.74
N GLY A 136 15.82 7.10 4.38
CA GLY A 136 16.11 7.21 5.80
C GLY A 136 14.96 6.79 6.72
N PRO A 137 15.16 6.84 8.04
CA PRO A 137 14.26 6.24 9.03
C PRO A 137 12.81 6.74 8.92
N GLY A 138 11.86 5.83 9.06
CA GLY A 138 10.41 6.13 8.99
C GLY A 138 9.84 6.24 7.57
N ARG A 139 10.68 6.13 6.52
CA ARG A 139 10.26 6.17 5.10
C ARG A 139 10.79 4.97 4.31
N GLN A 140 10.98 3.84 4.97
CA GLN A 140 11.73 2.69 4.43
C GLN A 140 10.83 1.55 3.94
N HIS A 141 9.53 1.81 3.74
CA HIS A 141 8.61 0.81 3.24
C HIS A 141 8.97 0.46 1.79
N ILE A 142 9.10 -0.82 1.48
CA ILE A 142 9.41 -1.32 0.14
C ILE A 142 8.34 -2.29 -0.30
N SER A 143 7.76 -2.03 -1.45
CA SER A 143 6.82 -2.95 -2.11
C SER A 143 7.38 -3.37 -3.45
N PHE A 144 7.27 -4.66 -3.77
CA PHE A 144 7.60 -5.17 -5.10
C PHE A 144 6.34 -5.53 -5.86
N ASN A 145 6.28 -5.19 -7.14
CA ASN A 145 5.23 -5.63 -8.04
C ASN A 145 5.77 -6.48 -9.19
N PRO A 146 5.79 -7.80 -9.02
CA PRO A 146 6.02 -8.75 -10.10
C PRO A 146 4.72 -9.14 -10.84
N GLY A 147 3.54 -8.89 -10.24
CA GLY A 147 2.23 -9.31 -10.73
C GLY A 147 1.98 -10.82 -10.65
N VAL A 148 2.94 -11.58 -10.14
CA VAL A 148 2.93 -13.05 -10.06
C VAL A 148 3.68 -13.52 -8.81
N VAL A 149 3.44 -14.76 -8.38
CA VAL A 149 4.19 -15.38 -7.28
C VAL A 149 5.70 -15.42 -7.59
N VAL A 150 6.50 -15.15 -6.56
CA VAL A 150 7.97 -15.05 -6.65
C VAL A 150 8.67 -16.04 -5.75
N ASP A 151 9.98 -16.19 -5.94
CA ASP A 151 10.83 -16.87 -4.95
C ASP A 151 10.74 -16.16 -3.59
N LYS A 152 10.56 -16.95 -2.52
CA LYS A 152 10.41 -16.42 -1.15
C LYS A 152 11.56 -15.53 -0.70
N ALA A 153 12.77 -15.69 -1.26
CA ALA A 153 13.92 -14.87 -0.87
C ALA A 153 13.66 -13.37 -1.11
N PHE A 154 12.82 -12.99 -2.09
CA PHE A 154 12.50 -11.57 -2.33
C PHE A 154 11.73 -10.92 -1.18
N TYR A 155 11.06 -11.71 -0.33
CA TYR A 155 10.44 -11.22 0.90
C TYR A 155 11.48 -10.85 1.97
N ASP A 156 12.77 -11.15 1.81
CA ASP A 156 13.80 -10.62 2.71
C ASP A 156 14.15 -9.16 2.37
N LEU A 157 13.77 -8.68 1.18
CA LEU A 157 14.09 -7.35 0.66
C LEU A 157 12.92 -6.37 0.79
N ALA A 158 11.69 -6.82 0.49
CA ALA A 158 10.49 -5.99 0.47
C ALA A 158 9.58 -6.25 1.68
N ASP A 159 8.85 -5.24 2.15
CA ASP A 159 7.81 -5.38 3.17
C ASP A 159 6.59 -6.11 2.61
N THR A 160 6.19 -5.77 1.38
CA THR A 160 5.06 -6.39 0.67
C THR A 160 5.42 -6.77 -0.78
N VAL A 161 4.73 -7.78 -1.32
CA VAL A 161 4.93 -8.25 -2.70
C VAL A 161 3.57 -8.47 -3.37
N ASN A 162 3.35 -7.83 -4.51
CA ASN A 162 2.14 -8.01 -5.30
C ASN A 162 2.23 -9.26 -6.17
N VAL A 163 1.62 -10.34 -5.67
CA VAL A 163 1.74 -11.70 -6.25
C VAL A 163 0.65 -12.03 -7.26
N PHE A 164 -0.30 -11.12 -7.44
CA PHE A 164 -1.33 -11.22 -8.48
C PHE A 164 -1.66 -9.83 -9.00
N GLU A 165 -1.51 -9.65 -10.30
CA GLU A 165 -2.02 -8.51 -11.03
C GLU A 165 -2.62 -8.97 -12.35
N ASN A 166 -3.94 -8.91 -12.48
CA ASN A 166 -4.61 -9.29 -13.71
C ASN A 166 -6.09 -8.84 -13.75
N GLU A 167 -6.70 -9.04 -14.91
CA GLU A 167 -8.14 -8.90 -15.08
C GLU A 167 -8.89 -9.96 -14.25
N TRP A 168 -10.11 -9.60 -13.83
CA TRP A 168 -10.99 -10.48 -13.09
C TRP A 168 -11.20 -11.84 -13.76
N SER A 169 -11.28 -11.90 -15.09
CA SER A 169 -11.43 -13.16 -15.84
C SER A 169 -10.27 -14.14 -15.65
N ALA A 170 -9.10 -13.67 -15.25
CA ALA A 170 -7.94 -14.50 -14.92
C ALA A 170 -7.87 -14.87 -13.43
N PHE A 171 -8.67 -14.22 -12.56
CA PHE A 171 -8.67 -14.50 -11.14
C PHE A 171 -9.37 -15.83 -10.83
N ASN A 172 -8.73 -16.62 -9.98
CA ASN A 172 -9.33 -17.79 -9.36
C ASN A 172 -8.79 -17.90 -7.94
N ILE A 173 -9.66 -18.14 -6.96
CA ILE A 173 -9.27 -18.23 -5.55
C ILE A 173 -8.15 -19.26 -5.27
N SER A 174 -7.99 -20.28 -6.13
CA SER A 174 -6.88 -21.23 -6.03
C SER A 174 -5.50 -20.58 -6.12
N VAL A 175 -5.39 -19.37 -6.66
CA VAL A 175 -4.13 -18.62 -6.70
C VAL A 175 -3.54 -18.40 -5.30
N LEU A 176 -4.37 -18.33 -4.25
CA LEU A 176 -3.92 -18.25 -2.86
C LEU A 176 -3.03 -19.44 -2.48
N THR A 177 -3.27 -20.62 -3.06
CA THR A 177 -2.47 -21.82 -2.79
C THR A 177 -1.10 -21.82 -3.45
N SER A 178 -0.85 -20.85 -4.35
CA SER A 178 0.44 -20.69 -5.02
C SER A 178 1.45 -19.93 -4.16
N THR A 179 0.97 -19.14 -3.19
CA THR A 179 1.80 -18.41 -2.23
C THR A 179 2.04 -19.25 -0.98
N PRO A 180 3.28 -19.37 -0.48
CA PRO A 180 3.55 -20.04 0.78
C PRO A 180 2.72 -19.45 1.93
N PRO A 181 2.09 -20.28 2.80
CA PRO A 181 1.18 -19.79 3.85
C PRO A 181 1.77 -18.74 4.80
N ASP A 182 3.08 -18.81 5.06
CA ASP A 182 3.82 -17.86 5.91
C ASP A 182 4.10 -16.50 5.24
N LEU A 183 3.78 -16.35 3.95
CA LEU A 183 4.02 -15.14 3.17
C LEU A 183 2.73 -14.44 2.71
N VAL A 184 1.56 -15.06 2.91
CA VAL A 184 0.27 -14.53 2.43
C VAL A 184 -0.03 -13.16 3.05
N GLU A 185 0.30 -12.96 4.33
CA GLU A 185 0.12 -11.67 5.03
C GLU A 185 0.98 -10.52 4.49
N ARG A 186 2.00 -10.84 3.71
CA ARG A 186 2.87 -9.86 3.05
C ARG A 186 2.64 -9.83 1.55
N SER A 187 1.66 -10.59 1.07
CA SER A 187 1.28 -10.64 -0.33
C SER A 187 0.14 -9.67 -0.61
N THR A 188 0.14 -9.08 -1.80
CA THR A 188 -0.95 -8.22 -2.25
C THR A 188 -1.53 -8.66 -3.58
N TYR A 189 -2.77 -8.22 -3.83
CA TYR A 189 -3.56 -8.58 -4.99
C TYR A 189 -4.16 -7.33 -5.65
N LEU A 190 -3.86 -7.12 -6.93
CA LEU A 190 -4.49 -6.11 -7.76
C LEU A 190 -5.38 -6.81 -8.80
N ILE A 191 -6.69 -6.62 -8.71
CA ILE A 191 -7.66 -7.23 -9.63
C ILE A 191 -8.39 -6.11 -10.36
N HIS A 192 -8.14 -6.00 -11.67
CA HIS A 192 -8.76 -5.01 -12.53
C HIS A 192 -9.88 -5.61 -13.40
N ASP A 193 -10.60 -4.80 -14.16
CA ASP A 193 -11.77 -5.24 -14.94
C ASP A 193 -12.83 -5.97 -14.09
N PHE A 194 -12.93 -5.62 -12.81
CA PHE A 194 -13.87 -6.26 -11.88
C PHE A 194 -15.32 -5.92 -12.28
N PRO A 195 -16.24 -6.90 -12.31
CA PRO A 195 -17.62 -6.63 -12.64
C PRO A 195 -18.27 -5.72 -11.60
N GLN A 196 -19.17 -4.85 -12.04
CA GLN A 196 -19.94 -3.97 -11.15
C GLN A 196 -21.01 -4.76 -10.36
N ASP A 197 -20.59 -5.59 -9.42
CA ASP A 197 -21.40 -6.49 -8.59
C ASP A 197 -20.89 -6.44 -7.14
N GLU A 198 -21.60 -5.68 -6.28
CA GLU A 198 -21.25 -5.47 -4.87
C GLU A 198 -21.17 -6.78 -4.08
N ARG A 199 -22.09 -7.71 -4.32
CA ARG A 199 -22.09 -9.00 -3.61
C ARG A 199 -20.85 -9.80 -3.98
N LEU A 200 -20.48 -9.81 -5.26
CA LEU A 200 -19.29 -10.50 -5.70
C LEU A 200 -18.01 -9.82 -5.19
N GLN A 201 -17.98 -8.49 -5.15
CA GLN A 201 -16.85 -7.75 -4.57
C GLN A 201 -16.66 -8.12 -3.10
N ALA A 202 -17.75 -8.15 -2.33
CA ALA A 202 -17.73 -8.58 -0.94
C ALA A 202 -17.26 -10.03 -0.77
N GLU A 203 -17.81 -10.97 -1.54
CA GLU A 203 -17.39 -12.37 -1.50
C GLU A 203 -15.87 -12.52 -1.71
N VAL A 204 -15.30 -11.82 -2.70
CA VAL A 204 -13.86 -11.88 -2.98
C VAL A 204 -13.03 -11.18 -1.90
N ILE A 205 -13.47 -10.03 -1.37
CA ILE A 205 -12.79 -9.34 -0.27
C ILE A 205 -12.69 -10.25 0.96
N HIS A 206 -13.81 -10.85 1.37
CA HIS A 206 -13.84 -11.77 2.52
C HIS A 206 -12.98 -13.01 2.27
N ASP A 207 -13.06 -13.62 1.08
CA ASP A 207 -12.24 -14.79 0.75
C ASP A 207 -10.72 -14.47 0.83
N LEU A 208 -10.28 -13.29 0.38
CA LEU A 208 -8.89 -12.85 0.47
C LEU A 208 -8.50 -12.49 1.91
N ALA A 209 -9.37 -11.79 2.65
CA ALA A 209 -9.12 -11.39 4.04
C ALA A 209 -9.07 -12.61 4.98
N ASP A 210 -9.97 -13.57 4.84
CA ASP A 210 -9.98 -14.83 5.59
C ASP A 210 -8.75 -15.69 5.30
N ALA A 211 -8.18 -15.57 4.09
CA ALA A 211 -6.91 -16.16 3.72
C ALA A 211 -5.69 -15.41 4.28
N ASN A 212 -5.90 -14.32 5.03
CA ASN A 212 -4.87 -13.45 5.62
C ASN A 212 -4.00 -12.77 4.55
N VAL A 213 -4.58 -12.39 3.41
CA VAL A 213 -3.90 -11.56 2.39
C VAL A 213 -3.62 -10.18 2.98
N GLY A 214 -2.39 -9.69 2.80
CA GLY A 214 -1.94 -8.43 3.38
C GLY A 214 -2.67 -7.23 2.82
N GLY A 215 -2.73 -7.08 1.50
CA GLY A 215 -3.38 -5.93 0.87
C GLY A 215 -4.01 -6.22 -0.47
N MET A 216 -4.99 -5.42 -0.85
CA MET A 216 -5.74 -5.66 -2.08
C MET A 216 -6.33 -4.40 -2.71
N LEU A 217 -6.67 -4.51 -3.99
CA LEU A 217 -7.61 -3.64 -4.70
C LEU A 217 -8.41 -4.46 -5.70
N LEU A 218 -9.74 -4.29 -5.66
CA LEU A 218 -10.65 -4.73 -6.71
C LEU A 218 -11.21 -3.48 -7.39
N THR A 219 -10.92 -3.31 -8.67
CA THR A 219 -11.35 -2.12 -9.43
C THR A 219 -12.13 -2.50 -10.67
N THR A 220 -13.21 -1.76 -10.94
CA THR A 220 -14.00 -1.89 -12.18
C THR A 220 -13.26 -1.36 -13.41
N GLN A 221 -12.18 -0.60 -13.18
CA GLN A 221 -11.40 0.03 -14.24
C GLN A 221 -10.42 -0.96 -14.88
N THR A 222 -10.07 -0.70 -16.13
CA THR A 222 -9.05 -1.47 -16.88
C THR A 222 -7.64 -0.89 -16.74
N SER A 223 -7.53 0.26 -16.09
CA SER A 223 -6.27 0.92 -15.75
C SER A 223 -6.41 1.63 -14.41
N TYR A 224 -5.29 2.05 -13.83
CA TYR A 224 -5.26 2.73 -12.54
C TYR A 224 -5.31 4.27 -12.64
N ASN A 225 -5.67 4.80 -13.81
CA ASN A 225 -5.79 6.24 -14.06
C ASN A 225 -7.15 6.81 -13.66
N GLU A 226 -8.07 5.96 -13.21
CA GLU A 226 -9.42 6.31 -12.78
C GLU A 226 -9.76 5.55 -11.51
N LEU A 227 -10.64 6.11 -10.70
CA LEU A 227 -11.12 5.45 -9.50
C LEU A 227 -12.18 4.40 -9.86
N SER A 228 -12.18 3.27 -9.15
CA SER A 228 -13.23 2.26 -9.29
C SER A 228 -14.62 2.89 -9.12
N GLU A 229 -15.58 2.48 -9.94
CA GLU A 229 -16.99 2.88 -9.75
C GLU A 229 -17.58 2.32 -8.45
N MET A 230 -16.93 1.31 -7.87
CA MET A 230 -17.29 0.68 -6.60
C MET A 230 -16.25 0.97 -5.50
N TRP A 231 -15.55 2.09 -5.57
CA TRP A 231 -14.48 2.41 -4.61
C TRP A 231 -14.98 2.55 -3.17
N VAL A 232 -16.16 3.15 -2.98
CA VAL A 232 -16.72 3.38 -1.65
C VAL A 232 -17.10 2.05 -1.03
N GLU A 233 -17.85 1.24 -1.78
CA GLU A 233 -18.29 -0.10 -1.38
C GLU A 233 -17.09 -1.00 -1.08
N PHE A 234 -16.04 -0.95 -1.92
CA PHE A 234 -14.79 -1.67 -1.66
C PHE A 234 -14.14 -1.29 -0.32
N CYS A 235 -14.07 0.00 -0.02
CA CYS A 235 -13.48 0.49 1.23
C CYS A 235 -14.33 0.13 2.45
N GLU A 236 -15.65 0.28 2.35
CA GLU A 236 -16.60 -0.09 3.40
C GLU A 236 -16.49 -1.58 3.73
N GLU A 237 -16.52 -2.42 2.71
CA GLU A 237 -16.47 -3.87 2.87
C GLU A 237 -15.11 -4.36 3.41
N LEU A 238 -14.00 -3.81 2.91
CA LEU A 238 -12.68 -4.16 3.44
C LEU A 238 -12.52 -3.69 4.89
N ALA A 239 -13.05 -2.52 5.25
CA ALA A 239 -13.02 -2.04 6.62
C ALA A 239 -13.81 -2.97 7.58
N ASP A 240 -14.88 -3.60 7.13
CA ASP A 240 -15.66 -4.57 7.92
C ASP A 240 -14.87 -5.86 8.24
N THR A 241 -13.84 -6.18 7.45
CA THR A 241 -12.90 -7.28 7.75
C THR A 241 -11.88 -6.92 8.83
N VAL A 242 -11.69 -5.63 9.13
CA VAL A 242 -10.71 -5.16 10.11
C VAL A 242 -11.31 -5.25 11.52
N PRO A 243 -10.74 -6.07 12.43
CA PRO A 243 -11.26 -6.14 13.78
C PRO A 243 -11.12 -4.78 14.48
N PRO A 244 -12.13 -4.33 15.25
CA PRO A 244 -12.02 -3.10 16.01
C PRO A 244 -10.85 -3.21 16.99
N GLU A 245 -10.06 -2.13 17.14
CA GLU A 245 -9.03 -2.08 18.18
C GLU A 245 -9.67 -2.42 19.53
N PHE A 246 -9.17 -3.47 20.18
CA PHE A 246 -9.50 -3.72 21.59
C PHE A 246 -8.89 -2.58 22.39
N LEU A 247 -9.67 -1.52 22.66
CA LEU A 247 -9.32 -0.57 23.70
C LEU A 247 -9.07 -1.37 24.98
N PRO A 248 -7.93 -1.16 25.68
CA PRO A 248 -7.72 -1.82 26.95
C PRO A 248 -8.90 -1.51 27.86
N ILE A 249 -9.50 -2.56 28.46
CA ILE A 249 -10.50 -2.39 29.50
C ILE A 249 -9.86 -1.49 30.57
N ASP A 250 -10.40 -0.29 30.73
CA ASP A 250 -10.00 0.62 31.79
C ASP A 250 -10.15 -0.15 33.11
N SER A 251 -9.02 -0.53 33.69
CA SER A 251 -8.98 -1.25 34.96
C SER A 251 -9.33 -0.24 36.06
N GLY A 252 -10.63 0.04 36.17
CA GLY A 252 -11.21 0.89 37.18
C GLY A 252 -10.71 0.46 38.56
N THR A 253 -9.80 1.25 39.11
CA THR A 253 -9.37 1.10 40.50
C THR A 253 -10.49 1.61 41.39
N SER A 254 -11.40 0.71 41.73
CA SER A 254 -12.32 0.89 42.85
C SER A 254 -11.52 0.73 44.15
N SER A 255 -10.97 1.83 44.68
CA SER A 255 -10.45 1.88 46.04
C SER A 255 -11.55 2.33 46.99
N THR A 256 -12.39 1.38 47.40
CA THR A 256 -13.09 1.44 48.69
C THR A 256 -12.11 1.17 49.81
N THR A 257 -11.85 2.12 50.72
CA THR A 257 -11.90 1.83 52.18
C THR A 257 -11.98 3.06 53.09
N ALA A 258 -12.95 2.98 54.00
CA ALA A 258 -12.94 3.33 55.42
C ALA A 258 -12.84 4.78 55.89
N VAL A 259 -14.02 5.30 56.22
CA VAL A 259 -14.28 6.24 57.32
C VAL A 259 -13.78 5.63 58.65
N GLN A 260 -12.84 6.29 59.33
CA GLN A 260 -12.56 6.06 60.75
C GLN A 260 -13.47 6.94 61.62
N LYS A 261 -14.19 6.32 62.55
CA LYS A 261 -14.85 6.97 63.69
C LYS A 261 -13.90 7.02 64.89
N SER A 262 -13.93 8.17 65.55
CA SER A 262 -13.38 8.59 66.85
C SER A 262 -13.18 7.54 67.95
N GLN A 263 -12.05 7.65 68.67
CA GLN A 263 -12.01 7.97 70.10
C GLN A 263 -10.93 9.01 70.37
#